data_AF-A0A7W1ZQI5-F1
#
_entry.id   AF-A0A7W1ZQI5-F1
#
_cell.length_a   1.000
_cell.length_b   1.000
_cell.length_c   1.000
_cell.angle_alpha   90.00
_cell.angle_beta   90.00
_cell.angle_gamma   90.00
#
_symmetry.space_group_name_H-M   'P 1'
#
loop_
_entity.id
_entity.type
_entity.pdbx_description
1 polymer ?
#
loop_
_entity_poly.entity_id
_entity_poly.type
_entity_poly.pdbx_seq_one_letter_code
_entity_poly.pdbx_strand_id
1 'polypeptide(L)'
;MKKLMVLAAAALLAVNINTQAAISLPPGPVCFSSGPYPSASFSYLDLTLSGVPAGYSVGNNTYPGWCVEAYNFEFSVGAQYCGAILRLSTDAGLPSHLQSIPWGIVNYILNNKQGTPEDVQNAIWWFTDGWPVTPAENTAAYQSLLAAAASQGSFVPGSGDVVAVVLDLGAVDAPQIMIIEVPVPQEEPGVGTPGYWKNHPGAWPVANIVLGGVSYTKQQAINIMQNPIRNDKTYNLAEQLIAAKLNVAVGNESSCIADTIANADAFLSAFPIGSGVRGSSTAWQTLGEDLLTELTAYNEGLLCAPSRD
;
A
#
# COMPACT_ATOMS: atom_id res chain seq x y z
N MET A 1 -0.58 -54.02 -30.50
CA MET A 1 -0.92 -52.60 -30.74
C MET A 1 -1.32 -51.98 -29.41
N LYS A 2 -0.39 -51.26 -28.76
CA LYS A 2 -0.63 -50.59 -27.47
C LYS A 2 -1.38 -49.27 -27.74
N LYS A 3 -2.58 -49.10 -27.16
CA LYS A 3 -3.27 -47.80 -27.13
C LYS A 3 -2.59 -46.92 -26.08
N LEU A 4 -1.97 -45.84 -26.55
CA LEU A 4 -1.43 -44.77 -25.72
C LEU A 4 -2.60 -43.86 -25.31
N MET A 5 -2.98 -43.87 -24.03
CA MET A 5 -3.89 -42.87 -23.46
C MET A 5 -3.05 -41.66 -23.06
N VAL A 6 -3.25 -40.54 -23.76
CA VAL A 6 -2.69 -39.23 -23.37
C VAL A 6 -3.68 -38.61 -22.38
N LEU A 7 -3.30 -38.52 -21.10
CA LEU A 7 -3.99 -37.65 -20.15
C LEU A 7 -3.57 -36.21 -20.43
N ALA A 8 -4.50 -35.38 -20.90
CA ALA A 8 -4.34 -33.94 -20.89
C ALA A 8 -4.56 -33.43 -19.45
N ALA A 9 -3.49 -33.06 -18.77
CA ALA A 9 -3.59 -32.32 -17.51
C ALA A 9 -4.02 -30.88 -17.84
N ALA A 10 -5.29 -30.55 -17.58
CA ALA A 10 -5.74 -29.17 -17.57
C ALA A 10 -5.10 -28.48 -16.36
N ALA A 11 -4.08 -27.66 -16.60
CA ALA A 11 -3.56 -26.75 -15.60
C ALA A 11 -4.65 -25.71 -15.31
N LEU A 12 -5.35 -25.85 -14.18
CA LEU A 12 -6.08 -24.72 -13.61
C LEU A 12 -5.03 -23.68 -13.22
N LEU A 13 -4.91 -22.63 -14.03
CA LEU A 13 -4.34 -21.37 -13.59
C LEU A 13 -5.19 -20.90 -12.42
N ALA A 14 -4.65 -21.01 -11.20
CA ALA A 14 -5.17 -20.26 -10.08
C ALA A 14 -5.03 -18.78 -10.45
N VAL A 15 -6.13 -18.16 -10.85
CA VAL A 15 -6.22 -16.70 -10.89
C VAL A 15 -6.11 -16.27 -9.43
N ASN A 16 -4.94 -15.77 -9.04
CA ASN A 16 -4.83 -15.01 -7.79
C ASN A 16 -5.67 -13.76 -8.01
N ILE A 17 -6.93 -13.82 -7.62
CA ILE A 17 -7.74 -12.63 -7.47
C ILE A 17 -7.20 -11.97 -6.19
N ASN A 18 -6.18 -11.12 -6.34
CA ASN A 18 -5.93 -10.09 -5.33
C ASN A 18 -7.21 -9.26 -5.33
N THR A 19 -8.11 -9.51 -4.38
CA THR A 19 -9.34 -8.74 -4.23
C THR A 19 -9.02 -7.42 -3.56
N GLN A 20 -8.16 -6.60 -4.19
CA GLN A 20 -7.71 -5.29 -3.69
C GLN A 20 -8.86 -4.63 -2.96
N ALA A 21 -8.72 -4.39 -1.65
CA ALA A 21 -9.71 -3.71 -0.85
C ALA A 21 -10.18 -2.47 -1.61
N ALA A 22 -11.38 -2.57 -2.18
CA ALA A 22 -11.76 -1.72 -3.29
C ALA A 22 -12.16 -0.34 -2.75
N ILE A 23 -11.62 0.72 -3.33
CA ILE A 23 -12.11 2.06 -3.05
C ILE A 23 -13.55 2.16 -3.55
N SER A 24 -14.47 2.40 -2.62
CA SER A 24 -15.88 2.61 -2.88
C SER A 24 -16.16 4.11 -2.91
N LEU A 25 -16.62 4.62 -4.04
CA LEU A 25 -16.99 6.03 -4.22
C LEU A 25 -18.52 6.19 -4.28
N PRO A 26 -19.07 7.32 -3.79
CA PRO A 26 -20.50 7.59 -3.89
C PRO A 26 -20.94 7.65 -5.36
N PRO A 27 -22.06 6.99 -5.73
CA PRO A 27 -22.56 7.00 -7.11
C PRO A 27 -23.28 8.31 -7.47
N GLY A 28 -23.65 9.10 -6.47
CA GLY A 28 -24.33 10.38 -6.62
C GLY A 28 -23.36 11.57 -6.62
N PRO A 29 -23.81 12.75 -7.08
CA PRO A 29 -23.00 13.94 -7.10
C PRO A 29 -22.67 14.42 -5.67
N VAL A 30 -21.47 14.96 -5.53
CA VAL A 30 -20.99 15.63 -4.32
C VAL A 30 -20.66 17.09 -4.61
N CYS A 31 -20.33 17.83 -3.57
CA CYS A 31 -19.75 19.16 -3.67
C CYS A 31 -18.30 19.14 -3.19
N PHE A 32 -17.49 20.05 -3.70
CA PHE A 32 -16.17 20.31 -3.17
C PHE A 32 -15.87 21.81 -3.14
N SER A 33 -14.95 22.22 -2.28
CA SER A 33 -14.42 23.57 -2.25
C SER A 33 -12.90 23.54 -2.22
N SER A 34 -12.25 24.49 -2.88
CA SER A 34 -10.82 24.73 -2.74
C SER A 34 -10.53 25.48 -1.44
N GLY A 35 -9.71 24.87 -0.59
CA GLY A 35 -9.11 25.47 0.61
C GLY A 35 -7.91 26.35 0.26
N PRO A 36 -7.20 26.92 1.26
CA PRO A 36 -6.19 27.94 1.00
C PRO A 36 -5.09 27.43 0.07
N TYR A 37 -4.67 28.32 -0.83
CA TYR A 37 -3.44 28.19 -1.60
C TYR A 37 -2.37 29.10 -0.97
N PRO A 38 -1.17 28.59 -0.63
CA PRO A 38 -0.75 27.19 -0.73
C PRO A 38 -1.42 26.30 0.33
N SER A 39 -1.50 25.01 0.03
CA SER A 39 -2.06 23.95 0.88
C SER A 39 -1.33 23.80 2.23
N ALA A 40 -2.06 23.36 3.27
CA ALA A 40 -1.47 22.97 4.55
C ALA A 40 -0.79 21.59 4.51
N SER A 41 -1.17 20.76 3.55
CA SER A 41 -0.60 19.44 3.25
C SER A 41 0.49 19.53 2.16
N PHE A 42 1.26 18.45 1.94
CA PHE A 42 2.15 18.33 0.78
C PHE A 42 1.34 18.07 -0.50
N SER A 43 0.72 19.13 -1.02
CA SER A 43 -0.11 19.15 -2.23
C SER A 43 -0.19 20.55 -2.80
N TYR A 44 -0.72 20.69 -4.01
CA TYR A 44 -0.85 22.01 -4.64
C TYR A 44 -1.90 22.87 -3.92
N LEU A 45 -3.03 22.27 -3.57
CA LEU A 45 -4.12 22.91 -2.84
C LEU A 45 -4.86 21.89 -1.98
N ASP A 46 -5.55 22.35 -0.94
CA ASP A 46 -6.46 21.52 -0.15
C ASP A 46 -7.84 21.49 -0.83
N LEU A 47 -8.45 20.31 -0.95
CA LEU A 47 -9.80 20.15 -1.48
C LEU A 47 -10.72 19.53 -0.43
N THR A 48 -11.77 20.24 -0.06
CA THR A 48 -12.73 19.77 0.95
C THR A 48 -13.98 19.23 0.28
N LEU A 49 -14.27 17.94 0.47
CA LEU A 49 -15.51 17.32 0.01
C LEU A 49 -16.67 17.62 0.98
N SER A 50 -17.87 17.75 0.43
CA SER A 50 -19.12 17.90 1.18
C SER A 50 -20.28 17.21 0.43
N GLY A 51 -21.31 16.81 1.18
CA GLY A 51 -22.44 16.04 0.62
C GLY A 51 -22.13 14.57 0.35
N VAL A 52 -21.03 14.04 0.89
CA VAL A 52 -20.65 12.63 0.78
C VAL A 52 -21.47 11.80 1.78
N PRO A 53 -22.27 10.79 1.35
CA PRO A 53 -22.96 9.89 2.27
C PRO A 53 -21.98 9.02 3.07
N ALA A 54 -22.42 8.48 4.20
CA ALA A 54 -21.62 7.53 4.97
C ALA A 54 -21.48 6.18 4.25
N GLY A 55 -20.43 5.42 4.56
CA GLY A 55 -20.21 4.06 4.04
C GLY A 55 -19.35 3.98 2.76
N TYR A 56 -18.73 5.08 2.35
CA TYR A 56 -17.79 5.13 1.24
C TYR A 56 -16.35 5.32 1.74
N SER A 57 -15.36 5.04 0.89
CA SER A 57 -13.94 5.22 1.19
C SER A 57 -13.52 6.68 1.30
N VAL A 58 -14.37 7.59 0.82
CA VAL A 58 -14.24 9.05 0.98
C VAL A 58 -15.37 9.58 1.86
N GLY A 59 -15.16 10.72 2.51
CA GLY A 59 -16.10 11.37 3.42
C GLY A 59 -16.08 12.89 3.29
N ASN A 60 -16.84 13.57 4.16
CA ASN A 60 -16.90 15.04 4.22
C ASN A 60 -15.65 15.62 4.90
N ASN A 61 -14.50 15.48 4.25
CA ASN A 61 -13.17 15.81 4.77
C ASN A 61 -12.37 16.66 3.78
N THR A 62 -11.22 17.17 4.24
CA THR A 62 -10.20 17.81 3.41
C THR A 62 -9.17 16.77 2.95
N TYR A 63 -8.81 16.85 1.67
CA TYR A 63 -7.87 15.95 1.01
C TYR A 63 -6.75 16.75 0.33
N PRO A 64 -5.54 16.17 0.21
CA PRO A 64 -4.50 16.72 -0.66
C PRO A 64 -5.00 16.76 -2.10
N GLY A 65 -4.89 17.92 -2.75
CA GLY A 65 -5.46 18.18 -4.06
C GLY A 65 -4.44 18.61 -5.11
N TRP A 66 -4.75 18.29 -6.36
CA TRP A 66 -3.95 18.66 -7.52
C TRP A 66 -4.82 19.06 -8.71
N CYS A 67 -4.26 19.92 -9.55
CA CYS A 67 -4.82 20.28 -10.84
C CYS A 67 -4.32 19.31 -11.90
N VAL A 68 -5.21 18.75 -12.71
CA VAL A 68 -4.82 17.85 -13.82
C VAL A 68 -4.55 18.66 -15.07
N GLU A 69 -5.26 19.76 -15.28
CA GLU A 69 -5.12 20.61 -16.46
C GLU A 69 -4.50 21.95 -16.10
N ALA A 70 -3.91 22.67 -17.05
CA ALA A 70 -3.42 24.04 -16.86
C ALA A 70 -4.26 25.11 -17.59
N TYR A 71 -5.07 24.72 -18.59
CA TYR A 71 -5.67 25.64 -19.57
C TYR A 71 -7.17 25.94 -19.37
N ASN A 72 -7.84 25.20 -18.49
CA ASN A 72 -9.26 25.38 -18.22
C ASN A 72 -9.49 26.39 -17.09
N PHE A 73 -10.66 27.04 -17.10
CA PHE A 73 -11.06 28.10 -16.18
C PHE A 73 -10.61 27.82 -14.73
N GLU A 74 -9.74 28.68 -14.19
CA GLU A 74 -9.18 28.55 -12.85
C GLU A 74 -10.31 28.52 -11.81
N PHE A 75 -10.26 27.55 -10.90
CA PHE A 75 -11.14 27.56 -9.74
C PHE A 75 -10.88 28.81 -8.90
N SER A 76 -11.97 29.44 -8.46
CA SER A 76 -11.88 30.50 -7.47
C SER A 76 -11.60 29.88 -6.10
N VAL A 77 -10.47 30.23 -5.49
CA VAL A 77 -10.12 29.80 -4.13
C VAL A 77 -11.27 30.14 -3.17
N GLY A 78 -11.73 29.14 -2.40
CA GLY A 78 -12.84 29.29 -1.47
C GLY A 78 -14.24 29.19 -2.09
N ALA A 79 -14.36 29.06 -3.41
CA ALA A 79 -15.65 28.78 -4.04
C ALA A 79 -16.04 27.31 -3.89
N GLN A 80 -17.35 27.05 -3.82
CA GLN A 80 -17.92 25.72 -3.75
C GLN A 80 -18.47 25.32 -5.12
N TYR A 81 -18.16 24.10 -5.53
CA TYR A 81 -18.54 23.50 -6.79
C TYR A 81 -19.34 22.23 -6.49
N CYS A 82 -20.55 22.15 -6.99
CA CYS A 82 -21.48 21.05 -6.74
C CYS A 82 -21.84 20.34 -8.05
N GLY A 83 -22.21 19.06 -7.94
CA GLY A 83 -22.52 18.23 -9.11
C GLY A 83 -21.38 17.32 -9.54
N ALA A 84 -20.28 17.29 -8.78
CA ALA A 84 -19.11 16.48 -9.10
C ALA A 84 -19.42 14.99 -8.91
N ILE A 85 -19.19 14.20 -9.94
CA ILE A 85 -19.19 12.73 -9.85
C ILE A 85 -17.77 12.29 -9.53
N LEU A 86 -17.59 11.57 -8.42
CA LEU A 86 -16.27 11.06 -8.05
C LEU A 86 -15.93 9.84 -8.92
N ARG A 87 -14.75 9.85 -9.53
CA ARG A 87 -14.29 8.75 -10.40
C ARG A 87 -12.90 8.28 -10.03
N LEU A 88 -12.69 6.97 -10.04
CA LEU A 88 -11.36 6.40 -9.92
C LEU A 88 -10.60 6.61 -11.22
N SER A 89 -9.39 7.16 -11.14
CA SER A 89 -8.47 7.28 -12.30
C SER A 89 -8.10 5.94 -12.94
N THR A 90 -8.30 4.83 -12.22
CA THR A 90 -8.05 3.46 -12.68
C THR A 90 -9.28 2.79 -13.32
N ASP A 91 -10.44 3.46 -13.33
CA ASP A 91 -11.66 2.89 -13.91
C ASP A 91 -11.55 2.80 -15.43
N ALA A 92 -11.77 1.60 -15.99
CA ALA A 92 -11.81 1.39 -17.43
C ALA A 92 -13.02 2.07 -18.09
N GLY A 93 -14.05 2.41 -17.30
CA GLY A 93 -15.30 3.05 -17.73
C GLY A 93 -15.31 4.57 -17.64
N LEU A 94 -14.15 5.24 -17.50
CA LEU A 94 -14.08 6.70 -17.45
C LEU A 94 -14.76 7.35 -18.68
N PRO A 95 -15.46 8.48 -18.54
CA PRO A 95 -15.95 9.27 -19.66
C PRO A 95 -14.85 9.67 -20.65
N SER A 96 -15.21 9.90 -21.91
CA SER A 96 -14.25 10.15 -22.99
C SER A 96 -13.32 11.34 -22.74
N HIS A 97 -13.77 12.39 -22.04
CA HIS A 97 -12.94 13.55 -21.70
C HIS A 97 -11.86 13.24 -20.65
N LEU A 98 -12.01 12.14 -19.90
CA LEU A 98 -11.02 11.68 -18.92
C LEU A 98 -10.13 10.54 -19.45
N GLN A 99 -10.50 9.88 -20.56
CA GLN A 99 -9.75 8.75 -21.10
C GLN A 99 -8.42 9.15 -21.75
N SER A 100 -8.28 10.40 -22.21
CA SER A 100 -7.03 10.89 -22.82
C SER A 100 -5.94 11.22 -21.80
N ILE A 101 -6.29 11.31 -20.51
CA ILE A 101 -5.35 11.64 -19.45
C ILE A 101 -4.50 10.40 -19.14
N PRO A 102 -3.16 10.50 -19.06
CA PRO A 102 -2.29 9.37 -18.77
C PRO A 102 -2.32 9.02 -17.27
N TRP A 103 -3.43 8.47 -16.78
CA TRP A 103 -3.66 8.20 -15.36
C TRP A 103 -2.61 7.32 -14.70
N GLY A 104 -2.00 6.38 -15.42
CA GLY A 104 -0.89 5.59 -14.87
C GLY A 104 0.31 6.48 -14.49
N ILE A 105 0.65 7.44 -15.34
CA ILE A 105 1.73 8.40 -15.07
C ILE A 105 1.34 9.34 -13.91
N VAL A 106 0.11 9.86 -13.90
CA VAL A 106 -0.37 10.72 -12.80
C VAL A 106 -0.31 9.98 -11.47
N ASN A 107 -0.84 8.75 -11.41
CA ASN A 107 -0.80 7.92 -10.21
C ASN A 107 0.63 7.60 -9.77
N TYR A 108 1.54 7.36 -10.72
CA TYR A 108 2.96 7.14 -10.39
C TYR A 108 3.56 8.37 -9.72
N ILE A 109 3.30 9.57 -10.26
CA ILE A 109 3.79 10.84 -9.71
C ILE A 109 3.29 11.04 -8.27
N LEU A 110 2.00 10.79 -8.00
CA LEU A 110 1.43 10.93 -6.65
C LEU A 110 2.08 9.99 -5.62
N ASN A 111 2.59 8.83 -6.04
CA ASN A 111 3.28 7.86 -5.18
C ASN A 111 4.80 8.03 -5.13
N ASN A 112 5.37 8.93 -5.95
CA ASN A 112 6.82 9.14 -6.06
C ASN A 112 7.19 10.63 -5.96
N LYS A 113 6.38 11.42 -5.23
CA LYS A 113 6.54 12.86 -5.05
C LYS A 113 7.97 13.22 -4.60
N GLN A 114 8.57 14.19 -5.28
CA GLN A 114 9.92 14.70 -5.02
C GLN A 114 9.93 16.23 -5.09
N GLY A 115 10.76 16.88 -4.28
CA GLY A 115 10.91 18.34 -4.30
C GLY A 115 9.80 19.06 -3.54
N THR A 116 9.29 20.13 -4.14
CA THR A 116 8.19 20.94 -3.61
C THR A 116 6.85 20.51 -4.21
N PRO A 117 5.71 20.92 -3.63
CA PRO A 117 4.41 20.74 -4.28
C PRO A 117 4.36 21.34 -5.69
N GLU A 118 5.06 22.46 -5.94
CA GLU A 118 5.15 23.06 -7.27
C GLU A 118 5.84 22.13 -8.28
N ASP A 119 6.93 21.45 -7.86
CA ASP A 119 7.63 20.49 -8.71
C ASP A 119 6.71 19.32 -9.11
N VAL A 120 5.89 18.84 -8.17
CA VAL A 120 4.93 17.76 -8.41
C VAL A 120 3.78 18.24 -9.31
N GLN A 121 3.23 19.43 -9.06
CA GLN A 121 2.16 20.00 -9.88
C GLN A 121 2.64 20.22 -11.33
N ASN A 122 3.84 20.77 -11.50
CA ASN A 122 4.46 20.94 -12.81
C ASN A 122 4.72 19.61 -13.50
N ALA A 123 5.08 18.56 -12.75
CA ALA A 123 5.28 17.22 -13.31
C ALA A 123 3.96 16.60 -13.79
N ILE A 124 2.86 16.79 -13.05
CA ILE A 124 1.51 16.36 -13.51
C ILE A 124 1.17 17.09 -14.81
N TRP A 125 1.29 18.42 -14.82
CA TRP A 125 1.00 19.25 -15.99
C TRP A 125 1.83 18.90 -17.22
N TRP A 126 3.10 18.52 -17.07
CA TRP A 126 3.94 18.09 -18.19
C TRP A 126 3.34 16.93 -18.99
N PHE A 127 2.68 15.98 -18.33
CA PHE A 127 2.13 14.78 -18.98
C PHE A 127 0.67 14.93 -19.42
N THR A 128 -0.05 15.92 -18.93
CA THR A 128 -1.47 16.11 -19.22
C THR A 128 -1.67 17.11 -20.35
N ASP A 129 -1.50 18.40 -20.07
CA ASP A 129 -1.73 19.48 -21.04
C ASP A 129 -0.86 20.73 -20.84
N GLY A 130 -0.05 20.82 -19.79
CA GLY A 130 0.62 22.02 -19.28
C GLY A 130 1.69 22.67 -20.16
N TRP A 131 2.14 23.86 -19.75
CA TRP A 131 3.22 24.59 -20.42
C TRP A 131 4.61 24.08 -20.02
N PRO A 132 5.63 24.28 -20.87
CA PRO A 132 7.02 24.16 -20.43
C PRO A 132 7.27 25.07 -19.23
N VAL A 133 7.84 24.50 -18.17
CA VAL A 133 8.22 25.26 -16.98
C VAL A 133 9.30 26.30 -17.29
N THR A 134 9.31 27.39 -16.54
CA THR A 134 10.38 28.39 -16.58
C THR A 134 11.72 27.82 -16.10
N PRO A 135 12.87 28.46 -16.38
CA PRO A 135 14.15 28.01 -15.85
C PRO A 135 14.22 27.94 -14.32
N ALA A 136 13.43 28.74 -13.61
CA ALA A 136 13.38 28.72 -12.14
C ALA A 136 12.59 27.52 -11.60
N GLU A 137 11.54 27.09 -12.32
CA GLU A 137 10.72 25.92 -12.01
C GLU A 137 11.34 24.61 -12.50
N ASN A 138 12.35 24.68 -13.37
CA ASN A 138 13.10 23.54 -13.86
C ASN A 138 14.14 23.03 -12.83
N THR A 139 13.65 22.52 -11.70
CA THR A 139 14.51 22.01 -10.63
C THR A 139 15.03 20.60 -10.93
N ALA A 140 16.07 20.18 -10.20
CA ALA A 140 16.58 18.80 -10.29
C ALA A 140 15.53 17.76 -9.84
N ALA A 141 14.67 18.11 -8.87
CA ALA A 141 13.62 17.22 -8.39
C ALA A 141 12.54 17.02 -9.45
N TYR A 142 12.09 18.11 -10.10
CA TYR A 142 11.17 18.06 -11.23
C TYR A 142 11.73 17.18 -12.37
N GLN A 143 12.98 17.40 -12.78
CA GLN A 143 13.61 16.62 -13.85
C GLN A 143 13.74 15.12 -13.51
N SER A 144 14.14 14.81 -12.27
CA SER A 144 14.21 13.44 -11.77
C SER A 144 12.85 12.74 -11.83
N LEU A 145 11.81 13.44 -11.36
CA LEU A 145 10.44 12.94 -11.34
C LEU A 145 9.89 12.69 -12.75
N LEU A 146 10.10 13.62 -13.69
CA LEU A 146 9.72 13.45 -15.10
C LEU A 146 10.38 12.23 -15.74
N ALA A 147 11.69 12.09 -15.56
CA ALA A 147 12.45 11.00 -16.15
C ALA A 147 11.97 9.64 -15.65
N ALA A 148 11.67 9.52 -14.35
CA ALA A 148 11.13 8.30 -13.76
C ALA A 148 9.71 8.00 -14.26
N ALA A 149 8.84 9.02 -14.30
CA ALA A 149 7.42 8.90 -14.63
C ALA A 149 7.14 8.60 -16.12
N ALA A 150 8.01 9.01 -17.04
CA ALA A 150 7.82 8.87 -18.49
C ALA A 150 7.61 7.42 -18.98
N SER A 151 8.02 6.42 -18.18
CA SER A 151 7.87 4.99 -18.50
C SER A 151 6.70 4.30 -17.78
N GLN A 152 5.88 5.05 -17.04
CA GLN A 152 4.94 4.49 -16.04
C GLN A 152 3.47 4.55 -16.50
N GLY A 153 3.23 4.53 -17.81
CA GLY A 153 1.88 4.60 -18.40
C GLY A 153 0.90 3.52 -17.92
N SER A 154 1.41 2.38 -17.44
CA SER A 154 0.61 1.26 -16.93
C SER A 154 0.64 1.11 -15.41
N PHE A 155 1.14 2.10 -14.67
CA PHE A 155 1.15 2.05 -13.21
C PHE A 155 -0.27 2.07 -12.66
N VAL A 156 -0.56 1.16 -11.73
CA VAL A 156 -1.84 1.05 -11.03
C VAL A 156 -1.52 1.02 -9.54
N PRO A 157 -2.03 1.99 -8.73
CA PRO A 157 -1.84 2.00 -7.29
C PRO A 157 -2.25 0.67 -6.63
N GLY A 158 -1.33 0.10 -5.85
CA GLY A 158 -1.56 -1.07 -5.02
C GLY A 158 -2.13 -0.72 -3.64
N SER A 159 -2.31 -1.74 -2.81
CA SER A 159 -2.63 -1.58 -1.38
C SER A 159 -1.58 -0.71 -0.68
N GLY A 160 -2.01 0.33 0.03
CA GLY A 160 -1.11 1.28 0.73
C GLY A 160 -0.58 2.43 -0.15
N ASP A 161 -0.73 2.35 -1.48
CA ASP A 161 -0.48 3.48 -2.37
C ASP A 161 -1.64 4.49 -2.31
N VAL A 162 -1.46 5.65 -2.94
CA VAL A 162 -2.49 6.64 -3.20
C VAL A 162 -3.02 6.48 -4.63
N VAL A 163 -4.34 6.59 -4.80
CA VAL A 163 -4.96 6.73 -6.12
C VAL A 163 -5.54 8.13 -6.30
N ALA A 164 -5.45 8.66 -7.51
CA ALA A 164 -6.18 9.86 -7.90
C ALA A 164 -7.68 9.56 -8.00
N VAL A 165 -8.49 10.27 -7.22
CA VAL A 165 -9.94 10.36 -7.41
C VAL A 165 -10.28 11.68 -8.08
N VAL A 166 -10.90 11.58 -9.25
CA VAL A 166 -11.28 12.72 -10.10
C VAL A 166 -12.58 13.33 -9.60
N LEU A 167 -12.60 14.66 -9.47
CA LEU A 167 -13.79 15.45 -9.19
C LEU A 167 -14.44 15.88 -10.51
N ASP A 168 -15.16 14.96 -11.17
CA ASP A 168 -15.68 15.17 -12.52
C ASP A 168 -16.96 16.02 -12.54
N LEU A 169 -16.85 17.26 -13.03
CA LEU A 169 -17.99 18.16 -13.26
C LEU A 169 -18.61 18.05 -14.67
N GLY A 170 -18.12 17.12 -15.51
CA GLY A 170 -18.56 16.92 -16.89
C GLY A 170 -17.67 17.58 -17.94
N ALA A 171 -18.08 17.51 -19.21
CA ALA A 171 -17.25 17.88 -20.37
C ALA A 171 -17.56 19.25 -21.02
N VAL A 172 -18.60 19.97 -20.58
CA VAL A 172 -19.05 21.22 -21.22
C VAL A 172 -18.91 22.37 -20.23
N ASP A 173 -18.06 23.36 -20.56
CA ASP A 173 -17.74 24.53 -19.72
C ASP A 173 -17.26 24.19 -18.29
N ALA A 174 -16.77 22.97 -18.08
CA ALA A 174 -16.29 22.54 -16.79
C ALA A 174 -14.99 23.29 -16.44
N PRO A 175 -14.84 23.72 -15.18
CA PRO A 175 -13.55 24.21 -14.70
C PRO A 175 -12.51 23.09 -14.81
N GLN A 176 -11.24 23.45 -14.65
CA GLN A 176 -10.08 22.56 -14.62
C GLN A 176 -10.38 21.19 -13.93
N ILE A 177 -9.82 20.10 -14.44
CA ILE A 177 -10.01 18.81 -13.77
C ILE A 177 -9.22 18.79 -12.47
N MET A 178 -9.90 18.52 -11.35
CA MET A 178 -9.29 18.39 -10.03
C MET A 178 -9.24 16.93 -9.61
N ILE A 179 -8.17 16.58 -8.90
CA ILE A 179 -8.04 15.27 -8.25
C ILE A 179 -7.72 15.44 -6.77
N ILE A 180 -8.21 14.48 -5.98
CA ILE A 180 -7.81 14.30 -4.59
C ILE A 180 -7.01 13.01 -4.44
N GLU A 181 -6.07 13.03 -3.50
CA GLU A 181 -5.35 11.84 -3.06
C GLU A 181 -6.23 11.00 -2.13
N VAL A 182 -6.54 9.77 -2.52
CA VAL A 182 -7.24 8.80 -1.67
C VAL A 182 -6.33 7.60 -1.45
N PRO A 183 -5.97 7.29 -0.18
CA PRO A 183 -5.22 6.07 0.13
C PRO A 183 -6.03 4.84 -0.31
N VAL A 184 -5.38 3.94 -1.04
CA VAL A 184 -5.91 2.61 -1.29
C VAL A 184 -5.84 1.85 0.03
N PRO A 185 -6.98 1.36 0.56
CA PRO A 185 -6.98 0.62 1.81
C PRO A 185 -5.96 -0.51 1.76
N GLN A 186 -5.19 -0.64 2.85
CA GLN A 186 -4.27 -1.75 2.96
C GLN A 186 -5.10 -3.04 3.03
N GLU A 187 -4.77 -4.01 2.18
CA GLU A 187 -5.32 -5.35 2.31
C GLU A 187 -4.85 -5.90 3.64
N GLU A 188 -5.78 -6.20 4.54
CA GLU A 188 -5.51 -6.95 5.76
C GLU A 188 -6.12 -8.35 5.58
N PRO A 189 -5.42 -9.30 4.94
CA PRO A 189 -5.95 -10.64 4.75
C PRO A 189 -6.29 -11.31 6.08
N GLY A 190 -5.72 -10.82 7.18
CA GLY A 190 -5.72 -11.39 8.52
C GLY A 190 -4.39 -12.09 8.82
N VAL A 191 -4.07 -12.23 10.10
CA VAL A 191 -2.86 -12.91 10.56
C VAL A 191 -2.98 -14.42 10.44
N GLY A 192 -1.89 -15.07 10.03
CA GLY A 192 -1.70 -16.51 10.04
C GLY A 192 -0.78 -16.95 11.17
N THR A 193 -1.14 -18.06 11.83
CA THR A 193 -0.28 -18.72 12.82
C THR A 193 0.97 -19.32 12.17
N PRO A 194 2.00 -19.69 12.94
CA PRO A 194 3.15 -20.42 12.38
C PRO A 194 2.77 -21.71 11.65
N GLY A 195 1.72 -22.40 12.13
CA GLY A 195 1.18 -23.59 11.47
C GLY A 195 0.62 -23.29 10.08
N TYR A 196 -0.04 -22.15 9.89
CA TYR A 196 -0.51 -21.71 8.57
C TYR A 196 0.68 -21.51 7.62
N TRP A 197 1.64 -20.67 7.99
CA TRP A 197 2.76 -20.29 7.12
C TRP A 197 3.65 -21.48 6.75
N LYS A 198 3.88 -22.39 7.69
CA LYS A 198 4.63 -23.63 7.48
C LYS A 198 4.00 -24.54 6.43
N ASN A 199 2.67 -24.58 6.36
CA ASN A 199 1.92 -25.46 5.46
C ASN A 199 1.47 -24.79 4.16
N HIS A 200 1.68 -23.48 4.01
CA HIS A 200 1.30 -22.70 2.82
C HIS A 200 2.47 -21.89 2.24
N PRO A 201 3.56 -22.54 1.79
CA PRO A 201 4.73 -21.84 1.22
C PRO A 201 4.40 -21.00 -0.02
N GLY A 202 3.33 -21.35 -0.75
CA GLY A 202 2.84 -20.57 -1.89
C GLY A 202 2.27 -19.20 -1.51
N ALA A 203 1.84 -19.02 -0.25
CA ALA A 203 1.28 -17.76 0.24
C ALA A 203 2.33 -16.77 0.74
N TRP A 204 3.61 -17.16 0.86
CA TRP A 204 4.65 -16.26 1.36
C TRP A 204 4.91 -15.12 0.37
N PRO A 205 4.76 -13.85 0.76
CA PRO A 205 4.94 -12.69 -0.12
C PRO A 205 6.41 -12.41 -0.44
N VAL A 206 7.34 -13.02 0.30
CA VAL A 206 8.79 -12.83 0.17
C VAL A 206 9.52 -14.13 -0.12
N ALA A 207 10.62 -14.04 -0.88
CA ALA A 207 11.48 -15.17 -1.19
C ALA A 207 12.43 -15.54 -0.04
N ASN A 208 12.81 -14.54 0.77
CA ASN A 208 13.73 -14.68 1.89
C ASN A 208 13.20 -13.90 3.11
N ILE A 209 13.59 -14.33 4.30
CA ILE A 209 13.31 -13.66 5.56
C ILE A 209 14.60 -13.46 6.34
N VAL A 210 14.74 -12.32 7.02
CA VAL A 210 15.88 -12.05 7.90
C VAL A 210 15.50 -12.40 9.33
N LEU A 211 16.37 -13.08 10.07
CA LEU A 211 16.20 -13.36 11.51
C LEU A 211 17.54 -13.10 12.20
N GLY A 212 17.57 -12.19 13.16
CA GLY A 212 18.80 -11.87 13.89
C GLY A 212 19.95 -11.41 13.00
N GLY A 213 19.64 -10.71 11.91
CA GLY A 213 20.63 -10.24 10.93
C GLY A 213 21.07 -11.28 9.89
N VAL A 214 20.58 -12.52 9.95
CA VAL A 214 20.89 -13.58 8.97
C VAL A 214 19.73 -13.76 7.99
N SER A 215 20.01 -13.78 6.69
CA SER A 215 19.00 -14.04 5.65
C SER A 215 18.82 -15.54 5.42
N TYR A 216 17.56 -15.98 5.45
CA TYR A 216 17.15 -17.36 5.22
C TYR A 216 16.20 -17.43 4.02
N THR A 217 16.43 -18.41 3.15
CA THR A 217 15.46 -18.78 2.11
C THR A 217 14.17 -19.29 2.75
N LYS A 218 13.06 -19.21 2.01
CA LYS A 218 11.78 -19.82 2.39
C LYS A 218 11.91 -21.26 2.93
N GLN A 219 12.67 -22.11 2.24
CA GLN A 219 12.85 -23.50 2.66
C GLN A 219 13.64 -23.61 3.97
N GLN A 220 14.70 -22.81 4.15
CA GLN A 220 15.46 -22.80 5.41
C GLN A 220 14.61 -22.32 6.58
N ALA A 221 13.80 -21.28 6.37
CA ALA A 221 12.87 -20.77 7.39
C ALA A 221 11.81 -21.82 7.77
N ILE A 222 11.25 -22.54 6.80
CA ILE A 222 10.32 -23.66 7.08
C ILE A 222 11.01 -24.75 7.91
N ASN A 223 12.26 -25.10 7.59
CA ASN A 223 13.01 -26.09 8.38
C ASN A 223 13.26 -25.61 9.83
N ILE A 224 13.44 -24.31 10.04
CA ILE A 224 13.53 -23.70 11.38
C ILE A 224 12.19 -23.84 12.12
N MET A 225 11.06 -23.54 11.48
CA MET A 225 9.71 -23.70 12.05
C MET A 225 9.30 -25.16 12.30
N GLN A 226 10.02 -26.13 11.71
CA GLN A 226 9.79 -27.56 11.92
C GLN A 226 10.68 -28.14 13.02
N ASN A 227 11.63 -27.38 13.56
CA ASN A 227 12.58 -27.91 14.52
C ASN A 227 11.92 -28.19 15.87
N PRO A 228 12.29 -29.29 16.56
CA PRO A 228 11.78 -29.56 17.91
C PRO A 228 12.20 -28.48 18.92
N ILE A 229 11.21 -27.84 19.55
CA ILE A 229 11.41 -26.72 20.48
C ILE A 229 11.98 -27.14 21.86
N ARG A 230 11.90 -28.43 22.23
CA ARG A 230 12.01 -28.89 23.64
C ARG A 230 13.26 -28.44 24.40
N ASN A 231 14.41 -28.30 23.72
CA ASN A 231 15.69 -28.04 24.40
C ASN A 231 16.32 -26.68 24.06
N ASP A 232 15.76 -25.95 23.09
CA ASP A 232 16.30 -24.68 22.64
C ASP A 232 15.16 -23.74 22.26
N LYS A 233 14.99 -22.71 23.08
CA LYS A 233 13.93 -21.71 22.94
C LYS A 233 14.17 -20.76 21.77
N THR A 234 15.36 -20.71 21.19
CA THR A 234 15.61 -19.90 19.98
C THR A 234 14.75 -20.35 18.81
N TYR A 235 14.50 -21.67 18.66
CA TYR A 235 13.58 -22.18 17.64
C TYR A 235 12.13 -21.76 17.89
N ASN A 236 11.70 -21.68 19.15
CA ASN A 236 10.35 -21.23 19.51
C ASN A 236 10.12 -19.77 19.11
N LEU A 237 11.05 -18.91 19.50
CA LEU A 237 10.99 -17.48 19.19
C LEU A 237 11.11 -17.26 17.67
N ALA A 238 12.00 -17.99 17.00
CA ALA A 238 12.16 -17.91 15.55
C ALA A 238 10.89 -18.32 14.80
N GLU A 239 10.21 -19.40 15.22
CA GLU A 239 8.96 -19.83 14.58
C GLU A 239 7.88 -18.74 14.66
N GLN A 240 7.71 -18.11 15.83
CA GLN A 240 6.73 -17.02 16.00
C GLN A 240 7.16 -15.74 15.25
N LEU A 241 8.45 -15.39 15.26
CA LEU A 241 8.97 -14.22 14.56
C LEU A 241 8.83 -14.37 13.04
N ILE A 242 9.05 -15.57 12.49
CA ILE A 242 8.82 -15.85 11.08
C ILE A 242 7.36 -15.58 10.71
N ALA A 243 6.41 -16.13 11.49
CA ALA A 243 4.99 -15.92 11.25
C ALA A 243 4.59 -14.45 11.34
N ALA A 244 5.05 -13.73 12.36
CA ALA A 244 4.76 -12.30 12.53
C ALA A 244 5.26 -11.47 11.36
N LYS A 245 6.51 -11.68 10.93
CA LYS A 245 7.06 -10.97 9.77
C LYS A 245 6.33 -11.29 8.47
N LEU A 246 5.86 -12.52 8.28
CA LEU A 246 5.05 -12.86 7.12
C LEU A 246 3.66 -12.21 7.18
N ASN A 247 3.06 -12.13 8.37
CA ASN A 247 1.81 -11.41 8.61
C ASN A 247 1.94 -9.92 8.27
N VAL A 248 3.02 -9.26 8.69
CA VAL A 248 3.33 -7.88 8.30
C VAL A 248 3.55 -7.77 6.79
N ALA A 249 4.32 -8.70 6.21
CA ALA A 249 4.65 -8.65 4.79
C ALA A 249 3.45 -8.87 3.85
N VAL A 250 2.35 -9.50 4.32
CA VAL A 250 1.10 -9.59 3.55
C VAL A 250 0.16 -8.40 3.75
N GLY A 251 0.57 -7.39 4.50
CA GLY A 251 -0.19 -6.14 4.66
C GLY A 251 -1.07 -6.08 5.90
N ASN A 252 -0.89 -6.92 6.92
CA ASN A 252 -1.63 -6.71 8.16
C ASN A 252 -1.06 -5.52 8.96
N GLU A 253 -1.94 -4.78 9.64
CA GLU A 253 -1.54 -3.77 10.63
C GLU A 253 -0.58 -4.36 11.67
N SER A 254 0.44 -3.60 12.04
CA SER A 254 1.55 -4.11 12.85
C SER A 254 2.16 -3.11 13.82
N SER A 255 1.60 -1.90 13.95
CA SER A 255 2.12 -0.88 14.87
C SER A 255 2.18 -1.38 16.32
N CYS A 256 1.27 -2.28 16.71
CA CYS A 256 1.27 -2.89 18.04
C CYS A 256 2.42 -3.86 18.32
N ILE A 257 3.13 -4.36 17.30
CA ILE A 257 4.15 -5.41 17.45
C ILE A 257 5.53 -5.00 16.89
N ALA A 258 5.66 -3.76 16.39
CA ALA A 258 6.87 -3.28 15.73
C ALA A 258 8.13 -3.39 16.62
N ASP A 259 8.04 -2.92 17.86
CA ASP A 259 9.14 -2.99 18.83
C ASP A 259 9.45 -4.45 19.23
N THR A 260 8.43 -5.28 19.35
CA THR A 260 8.57 -6.70 19.69
C THR A 260 9.30 -7.47 18.59
N ILE A 261 8.99 -7.21 17.31
CA ILE A 261 9.71 -7.77 16.16
C ILE A 261 11.18 -7.35 16.22
N ALA A 262 11.46 -6.07 16.42
CA ALA A 262 12.83 -5.55 16.50
C ALA A 262 13.62 -6.18 17.66
N ASN A 263 13.00 -6.30 18.84
CA ASN A 263 13.61 -6.92 20.01
C ASN A 263 13.81 -8.44 19.83
N ALA A 264 12.91 -9.13 19.14
CA ALA A 264 13.07 -10.55 18.82
C ALA A 264 14.21 -10.79 17.81
N ASP A 265 14.40 -9.91 16.82
CA ASP A 265 15.59 -9.94 15.98
C ASP A 265 16.86 -9.68 16.78
N ALA A 266 16.87 -8.66 17.66
CA ALA A 266 18.03 -8.38 18.50
C ALA A 266 18.37 -9.58 19.41
N PHE A 267 17.35 -10.25 19.95
CA PHE A 267 17.51 -11.48 20.73
C PHE A 267 18.14 -12.60 19.89
N LEU A 268 17.64 -12.87 18.68
CA LEU A 268 18.19 -13.92 17.80
C LEU A 268 19.56 -13.56 17.19
N SER A 269 19.93 -12.27 17.18
CA SER A 269 21.27 -11.82 16.84
C SER A 269 22.26 -12.14 17.98
N ALA A 270 21.86 -11.88 19.23
CA ALA A 270 22.66 -12.19 20.41
C ALA A 270 22.73 -13.70 20.71
N PHE A 271 21.64 -14.42 20.42
CA PHE A 271 21.50 -15.86 20.62
C PHE A 271 21.07 -16.52 19.30
N PRO A 272 22.03 -16.86 18.41
CA PRO A 272 21.73 -17.46 17.12
C PRO A 272 20.85 -18.71 17.26
N ILE A 273 20.00 -18.95 16.26
CA ILE A 273 19.10 -20.11 16.22
C ILE A 273 19.94 -21.39 16.34
N GLY A 274 19.58 -22.26 17.30
CA GLY A 274 20.35 -23.48 17.61
C GLY A 274 21.44 -23.31 18.67
N SER A 275 21.57 -22.13 19.29
CA SER A 275 22.56 -21.86 20.34
C SER A 275 22.25 -22.51 21.70
N GLY A 276 21.11 -23.19 21.85
CA GLY A 276 20.76 -23.97 23.04
C GLY A 276 20.25 -23.12 24.21
N VAL A 277 19.55 -22.01 23.93
CA VAL A 277 18.97 -21.16 24.99
C VAL A 277 17.89 -21.96 25.73
N ARG A 278 18.17 -22.26 27.00
CA ARG A 278 17.23 -22.98 27.87
C ARG A 278 16.14 -22.02 28.36
N GLY A 279 14.93 -22.56 28.55
CA GLY A 279 13.83 -21.79 29.14
C GLY A 279 14.10 -21.29 30.57
N SER A 280 15.00 -21.95 31.30
CA SER A 280 15.43 -21.53 32.63
C SER A 280 16.62 -20.56 32.63
N SER A 281 17.10 -20.14 31.45
CA SER A 281 18.19 -19.17 31.36
C SER A 281 17.69 -17.76 31.69
N THR A 282 18.55 -16.94 32.29
CA THR A 282 18.22 -15.53 32.58
C THR A 282 17.82 -14.78 31.32
N ALA A 283 18.53 -14.97 30.20
CA ALA A 283 18.20 -14.32 28.93
C ALA A 283 16.77 -14.64 28.48
N TRP A 284 16.34 -15.89 28.62
CA TRP A 284 14.97 -16.28 28.27
C TRP A 284 13.94 -15.69 29.24
N GLN A 285 14.17 -15.80 30.54
CA GLN A 285 13.21 -15.37 31.57
C GLN A 285 13.06 -13.84 31.66
N THR A 286 14.09 -13.07 31.30
CA THR A 286 14.06 -11.60 31.38
C THR A 286 13.50 -10.94 30.12
N LEU A 287 13.48 -11.63 28.98
CA LEU A 287 13.07 -11.02 27.71
C LEU A 287 12.43 -12.01 26.73
N GLY A 288 13.06 -13.17 26.52
CA GLY A 288 12.61 -14.12 25.48
C GLY A 288 11.17 -14.62 25.66
N GLU A 289 10.71 -14.80 26.90
CA GLU A 289 9.35 -15.24 27.22
C GLU A 289 8.27 -14.18 26.89
N ASP A 290 8.54 -12.91 27.19
CA ASP A 290 7.62 -11.81 26.89
C ASP A 290 7.50 -11.60 25.38
N LEU A 291 8.64 -11.59 24.66
CA LEU A 291 8.66 -11.50 23.19
C LEU A 291 7.88 -12.64 22.53
N LEU A 292 8.08 -13.87 23.02
CA LEU A 292 7.34 -15.02 22.50
C LEU A 292 5.83 -14.86 22.71
N THR A 293 5.43 -14.43 23.91
CA THR A 293 4.02 -14.29 24.29
C THR A 293 3.33 -13.26 23.40
N GLU A 294 3.94 -12.10 23.20
CA GLU A 294 3.37 -11.01 22.43
C GLU A 294 3.32 -11.34 20.92
N LEU A 295 4.38 -11.95 20.37
CA LEU A 295 4.35 -12.45 18.98
C LEU A 295 3.27 -13.51 18.78
N THR A 296 3.06 -14.39 19.76
CA THR A 296 2.00 -15.40 19.70
C THR A 296 0.63 -14.74 19.69
N ALA A 297 0.38 -13.79 20.59
CA ALA A 297 -0.87 -13.04 20.62
C ALA A 297 -1.16 -12.31 19.30
N TYR A 298 -0.14 -11.68 18.70
CA TYR A 298 -0.26 -11.08 17.37
C TYR A 298 -0.64 -12.13 16.32
N ASN A 299 0.08 -13.25 16.24
CA ASN A 299 -0.13 -14.29 15.22
C ASN A 299 -1.46 -15.05 15.37
N GLU A 300 -2.09 -14.97 16.54
CA GLU A 300 -3.42 -15.53 16.82
C GLU A 300 -4.56 -14.51 16.60
N GLY A 301 -4.24 -13.28 16.21
CA GLY A 301 -5.22 -12.25 15.89
C GLY A 301 -5.79 -11.56 17.12
N LEU A 302 -5.06 -11.58 18.24
CA LEU A 302 -5.51 -11.03 19.52
C LEU A 302 -5.04 -9.59 19.77
N LEU A 303 -4.32 -8.99 18.80
CA LEU A 303 -3.80 -7.63 18.89
C LEU A 303 -4.37 -6.75 17.75
N CYS A 304 -3.53 -5.96 17.07
CA CYS A 304 -3.95 -4.92 16.13
C CYS A 304 -4.38 -5.43 14.74
N ALA A 305 -4.23 -6.72 14.44
CA ALA A 305 -4.71 -7.32 13.20
C ALA A 305 -5.57 -8.55 13.52
N PRO A 306 -6.72 -8.73 12.86
CA PRO A 306 -7.61 -9.85 13.11
C PRO A 306 -7.03 -11.17 12.56
N SER A 307 -7.49 -12.30 13.09
CA SER A 307 -7.16 -13.62 12.54
C SER A 307 -7.70 -13.77 11.12
N ARG A 308 -6.95 -14.49 10.27
CA ARG A 308 -7.47 -14.95 8.99
C ARG A 308 -8.64 -15.91 9.15
N ASP A 309 -9.65 -15.74 8.28
CA ASP A 309 -10.74 -16.71 8.09
C ASP A 309 -10.27 -18.00 7.38
#